data_AF-A0A9C5YYA2-F1
#
_entry.id   AF-A0A9C5YYA2-F1
#
_cell.length_a   1.000
_cell.length_b   1.000
_cell.length_c   1.000
_cell.angle_alpha   90.00
_cell.angle_beta   90.00
_cell.angle_gamma   90.00
#
_symmetry.space_group_name_H-M   'P 1'
#
loop_
_entity.id
_entity.type
_entity.pdbx_description
1 polymer ?
#
loop_
_entity_poly.entity_id
_entity_poly.type
_entity_poly.pdbx_seq_one_letter_code
_entity_poly.pdbx_strand_id
1 'polypeptide(L)'
;MCDVETVRKIAKCLEMPAGELELNEEQIVTRTCGNKVVTGFANILNVLAKESNSDIAKSSCCNREVEAQVYQWIEFAVLYVSPGSKDKHIAQQLLRDFNRLLLNKSYLVGHSLTIGDLAVFYAIYDLVESLTPIDKENYLNLSRWFNHLQQRPEIRQDKKILNFTTIYLHGWATGTHM
;
A
#
# COMPACT_ATOMS: atom_id res chain seq x y z
N MET A 1 1.42 -9.55 -3.94
CA MET A 1 1.34 -8.85 -2.65
C MET A 1 2.11 -9.58 -1.57
N CYS A 2 1.85 -10.86 -1.27
CA CYS A 2 2.64 -11.64 -0.30
C CYS A 2 3.94 -12.20 -0.91
N ASP A 3 4.65 -11.37 -1.65
CA ASP A 3 5.87 -11.74 -2.35
C ASP A 3 7.09 -11.06 -1.73
N VAL A 4 8.25 -11.66 -1.99
CA VAL A 4 9.56 -11.18 -1.53
C VAL A 4 9.80 -9.73 -1.91
N GLU A 5 9.36 -9.33 -3.11
CA GLU A 5 9.59 -7.98 -3.61
C GLU A 5 8.81 -6.93 -2.82
N THR A 6 7.53 -7.20 -2.53
CA THR A 6 6.71 -6.32 -1.70
C THR A 6 7.30 -6.15 -0.29
N VAL A 7 7.78 -7.24 0.32
CA VAL A 7 8.46 -7.16 1.63
C VAL A 7 9.72 -6.31 1.55
N ARG A 8 10.53 -6.48 0.49
CA ARG A 8 11.74 -5.69 0.26
C ARG A 8 11.43 -4.20 0.11
N LYS A 9 10.38 -3.87 -0.64
CA LYS A 9 9.91 -2.48 -0.80
C LYS A 9 9.49 -1.88 0.54
N ILE A 10 8.69 -2.59 1.33
CA ILE A 10 8.26 -2.11 2.66
C ILE A 10 9.46 -1.98 3.62
N ALA A 11 10.40 -2.92 3.62
CA ALA A 11 11.62 -2.83 4.43
C ALA A 11 12.42 -1.56 4.10
N LYS A 12 12.52 -1.19 2.81
CA LYS A 12 13.14 0.05 2.37
C LYS A 12 12.38 1.29 2.85
N CYS A 13 11.04 1.29 2.84
CA CYS A 13 10.24 2.36 3.43
C CYS A 13 10.51 2.54 4.93
N LEU A 14 10.89 1.46 5.62
CA LEU A 14 11.21 1.44 7.03
C LEU A 14 12.70 1.68 7.32
N GLU A 15 13.51 1.99 6.30
CA GLU A 15 14.95 2.18 6.43
C GLU A 15 15.68 0.96 7.05
N MET A 16 15.13 -0.24 6.81
CA MET A 16 15.65 -1.49 7.36
C MET A 16 16.31 -2.35 6.27
N PRO A 17 17.40 -3.07 6.61
CA PRO A 17 17.89 -4.13 5.75
C PRO A 17 16.82 -5.23 5.62
N ALA A 18 16.45 -5.54 4.38
CA ALA A 18 15.48 -6.59 4.09
C ALA A 18 15.96 -7.97 4.59
N GLY A 19 17.28 -8.20 4.67
CA GLY A 19 17.86 -9.50 4.97
C GLY A 19 17.77 -10.45 3.77
N GLU A 20 17.99 -11.74 4.03
CA GLU A 20 17.69 -12.79 3.06
C GLU A 20 16.18 -13.04 3.06
N LEU A 21 15.58 -12.97 1.87
CA LEU A 21 14.14 -13.14 1.68
C LEU A 21 13.92 -14.21 0.62
N GLU A 22 13.18 -15.25 0.99
CA GLU A 22 12.87 -16.38 0.11
C GLU A 22 11.46 -16.90 0.35
N LEU A 23 10.97 -17.71 -0.58
CA LEU A 23 9.76 -18.50 -0.38
C LEU A 23 10.16 -19.87 0.14
N ASN A 24 9.56 -20.30 1.24
CA ASN A 24 9.79 -21.65 1.76
C ASN A 24 9.07 -22.71 0.89
N GLU A 25 9.18 -23.98 1.29
CA GLU A 25 8.55 -25.11 0.60
C GLU A 25 7.02 -24.95 0.43
N GLU A 26 6.37 -24.26 1.37
CA GLU A 26 4.93 -23.97 1.36
C GLU A 26 4.56 -22.69 0.59
N GLN A 27 5.50 -22.08 -0.13
CA GLN A 27 5.34 -20.80 -0.84
C GLN A 27 5.02 -19.61 0.07
N ILE A 28 5.44 -19.68 1.34
CA ILE A 28 5.30 -18.60 2.33
C ILE A 28 6.61 -17.82 2.39
N VAL A 29 6.50 -16.49 2.34
CA VAL A 29 7.67 -15.62 2.48
C VAL A 29 8.32 -15.78 3.85
N THR A 30 9.63 -16.00 3.83
CA THR A 30 10.48 -16.14 5.01
C THR A 30 11.62 -15.14 4.93
N ARG A 31 11.90 -14.46 6.06
CA ARG A 31 13.00 -13.54 6.24
C ARG A 31 14.02 -14.13 7.20
N THR A 32 15.28 -14.16 6.78
CA THR A 32 16.42 -14.49 7.63
C THR A 32 17.31 -13.26 7.80
N CYS A 33 17.53 -12.86 9.04
CA CYS A 33 18.39 -11.72 9.39
C CYS A 33 19.25 -12.08 10.60
N GLY A 34 20.53 -12.37 10.35
CA GLY A 34 21.42 -12.94 11.36
C GLY A 34 20.90 -14.31 11.82
N ASN A 35 20.69 -14.47 13.12
CA ASN A 35 20.19 -15.72 13.71
C ASN A 35 18.65 -15.78 13.83
N LYS A 36 17.93 -14.76 13.36
CA LYS A 36 16.46 -14.71 13.44
C LYS A 36 15.86 -15.10 12.09
N VAL A 37 14.98 -16.10 12.13
CA VAL A 37 14.14 -16.52 11.00
C VAL A 37 12.69 -16.19 11.34
N VAL A 38 12.02 -15.45 10.44
CA VAL A 38 10.62 -15.03 10.61
C VAL A 38 9.85 -15.37 9.34
N THR A 39 8.78 -16.14 9.49
CA THR A 39 7.94 -16.60 8.37
C THR A 39 6.57 -15.94 8.41
N GLY A 40 6.05 -15.63 7.22
CA GLY A 40 4.75 -15.01 7.01
C GLY A 40 4.82 -13.51 6.84
N PHE A 41 4.07 -12.99 5.87
CA PHE A 41 4.11 -11.59 5.47
C PHE A 41 3.82 -10.62 6.63
N ALA A 42 2.72 -10.82 7.36
CA ALA A 42 2.34 -9.96 8.48
C ALA A 42 3.37 -9.98 9.62
N ASN A 43 3.89 -11.17 9.95
CA ASN A 43 4.90 -11.34 10.99
C ASN A 43 6.21 -10.61 10.63
N ILE A 44 6.66 -10.75 9.38
CA ILE A 44 7.87 -10.08 8.90
C ILE A 44 7.71 -8.56 8.98
N LEU A 45 6.58 -8.02 8.52
CA LEU A 45 6.29 -6.58 8.59
C LEU A 45 6.25 -6.07 10.03
N ASN A 46 5.64 -6.82 10.96
CA ASN A 46 5.58 -6.45 12.37
C ASN A 46 6.98 -6.44 13.01
N VAL A 47 7.83 -7.44 12.72
CA VAL A 47 9.22 -7.47 13.19
C VAL A 47 10.01 -6.30 12.62
N LEU A 48 9.89 -6.02 11.33
CA LEU A 48 10.57 -4.89 10.69
C LEU A 48 10.15 -3.54 11.32
N ALA A 49 8.87 -3.36 11.63
CA ALA A 49 8.38 -2.16 12.28
C ALA A 49 8.91 -2.01 13.71
N LYS A 50 9.03 -3.12 14.46
CA LYS A 50 9.60 -3.10 15.83
C LYS A 50 11.11 -2.85 15.86
N GLU A 51 11.83 -3.25 14.81
CA GLU A 51 13.28 -3.07 14.70
C GLU A 51 13.67 -1.70 14.10
N SER A 52 12.74 -1.00 13.43
CA SER A 52 12.98 0.26 12.73
C SER A 52 12.81 1.49 13.63
N ASN A 53 13.62 2.52 13.37
CA ASN A 53 13.51 3.85 13.99
C ASN A 53 12.80 4.89 13.09
N SER A 54 12.32 4.48 11.92
CA SER A 54 11.61 5.37 10.99
C SER A 54 10.31 5.91 11.59
N ASP A 55 9.83 7.05 11.10
CA ASP A 55 8.58 7.63 11.57
C ASP A 55 7.36 6.76 11.26
N ILE A 56 7.42 6.01 10.15
CA ILE A 56 6.37 5.05 9.76
C ILE A 56 6.30 3.91 10.80
N ALA A 57 7.45 3.38 11.20
CA ALA A 57 7.54 2.34 12.23
C ALA A 57 7.04 2.82 13.58
N LYS A 58 7.54 3.97 14.05
CA LYS A 58 7.09 4.59 15.31
C LYS A 58 5.60 4.87 15.31
N SER A 59 5.05 5.36 14.20
CA SER A 59 3.61 5.59 14.03
C SER A 59 2.82 4.29 14.04
N SER A 60 3.37 3.21 13.50
CA SER A 60 2.72 1.89 13.45
C SER A 60 2.66 1.18 14.80
N CYS A 61 3.57 1.52 15.72
CA CYS A 61 3.71 0.88 17.03
C CYS A 61 3.51 1.87 18.21
N CYS A 62 2.89 3.03 17.98
CA CYS A 62 2.86 4.11 18.98
C CYS A 62 2.07 3.76 20.24
N ASN A 63 1.06 2.89 20.13
CA ASN A 63 0.33 2.28 21.24
C ASN A 63 -0.32 0.97 20.79
N ARG A 64 -0.86 0.20 21.75
CA ARG A 64 -1.44 -1.14 21.49
C ARG A 64 -2.66 -1.12 20.58
N GLU A 65 -3.50 -0.09 20.64
CA GLU A 65 -4.68 0.01 19.78
C GLU A 65 -4.26 0.22 18.33
N VAL A 66 -3.32 1.14 18.10
CA VAL A 66 -2.76 1.41 16.77
C VAL A 66 -2.03 0.18 16.24
N GLU A 67 -1.21 -0.50 17.04
CA GLU A 67 -0.52 -1.73 16.63
C GLU A 67 -1.53 -2.81 16.18
N ALA A 68 -2.62 -2.99 16.92
CA ALA A 68 -3.66 -3.96 16.57
C ALA A 68 -4.42 -3.57 15.29
N GLN A 69 -4.78 -2.29 15.13
CA GLN A 69 -5.45 -1.79 13.92
C GLN A 69 -4.54 -1.93 12.68
N VAL A 70 -3.25 -1.60 12.83
CA VAL A 70 -2.25 -1.79 11.77
C VAL A 70 -2.14 -3.25 11.39
N TYR A 71 -2.04 -4.16 12.37
CA TYR A 71 -1.98 -5.60 12.10
C TYR A 71 -3.24 -6.08 11.36
N GLN A 72 -4.42 -5.62 11.77
CA GLN A 72 -5.68 -5.90 11.09
C GLN A 72 -5.66 -5.45 9.63
N TRP A 73 -5.14 -4.25 9.33
CA TRP A 73 -5.03 -3.78 7.94
C TRP A 73 -4.07 -4.60 7.10
N ILE A 74 -2.96 -5.08 7.67
CA ILE A 74 -2.03 -5.97 6.97
C ILE A 74 -2.72 -7.29 6.62
N GLU A 75 -3.37 -7.94 7.58
CA GLU A 75 -4.13 -9.17 7.36
C GLU A 75 -5.25 -8.97 6.34
N PHE A 76 -6.01 -7.88 6.47
CA PHE A 76 -7.07 -7.54 5.53
C PHE A 76 -6.51 -7.36 4.10
N ALA A 77 -5.35 -6.71 3.98
CA ALA A 77 -4.71 -6.50 2.69
C ALA A 77 -4.29 -7.83 2.04
N VAL A 78 -3.74 -8.76 2.84
CA VAL A 78 -3.33 -10.10 2.39
C VAL A 78 -4.51 -10.96 2.00
N LEU A 79 -5.51 -11.07 2.87
CA LEU A 79 -6.60 -12.05 2.74
C LEU A 79 -7.71 -11.60 1.79
N TYR A 80 -7.97 -10.30 1.69
CA TYR A 80 -9.13 -9.77 0.97
C TYR A 80 -8.77 -8.80 -0.13
N VAL A 81 -7.92 -7.81 0.15
CA VAL A 81 -7.64 -6.73 -0.82
C VAL A 81 -6.85 -7.26 -2.01
N SER A 82 -5.73 -7.95 -1.76
CA SER A 82 -4.88 -8.47 -2.84
C SER A 82 -5.62 -9.49 -3.73
N PRO A 83 -6.31 -10.52 -3.19
CA PRO A 83 -7.13 -11.41 -4.02
C PRO A 83 -8.29 -10.69 -4.70
N GLY A 84 -9.03 -9.85 -3.96
CA GLY A 84 -10.19 -9.14 -4.45
C GLY A 84 -9.88 -8.10 -5.53
N SER A 85 -8.67 -7.54 -5.53
CA SER A 85 -8.22 -6.61 -6.57
C SER A 85 -8.13 -7.25 -7.96
N LYS A 86 -8.04 -8.59 -8.03
CA LYS A 86 -7.93 -9.36 -9.27
C LYS A 86 -9.30 -9.81 -9.80
N ASP A 87 -10.33 -9.79 -8.96
CA ASP A 87 -11.71 -10.10 -9.37
C ASP A 87 -12.45 -8.80 -9.72
N LYS A 88 -13.06 -8.75 -10.90
CA LYS A 88 -13.69 -7.52 -11.40
C LYS A 88 -14.82 -6.99 -10.50
N HIS A 89 -15.66 -7.86 -9.96
CA HIS A 89 -16.82 -7.44 -9.16
C HIS A 89 -16.38 -7.03 -7.76
N ILE A 90 -15.49 -7.82 -7.16
CA ILE A 90 -14.94 -7.53 -5.82
C ILE A 90 -14.09 -6.25 -5.89
N ALA A 91 -13.29 -6.06 -6.93
CA ALA A 91 -12.48 -4.86 -7.11
C ALA A 91 -13.33 -3.59 -7.16
N GLN A 92 -14.45 -3.60 -7.90
CA GLN A 92 -15.36 -2.45 -7.93
C GLN A 92 -15.95 -2.12 -6.55
N GLN A 93 -16.28 -3.15 -5.77
CA GLN A 93 -16.76 -2.98 -4.40
C GLN A 93 -15.66 -2.45 -3.48
N LEU A 94 -14.44 -3.01 -3.55
CA LEU A 94 -13.27 -2.54 -2.80
C LEU A 94 -12.99 -1.05 -3.07
N LEU A 95 -13.02 -0.61 -4.33
CA LEU A 95 -12.81 0.80 -4.68
C LEU A 95 -13.88 1.71 -4.06
N ARG A 96 -15.15 1.30 -4.07
CA ARG A 96 -16.25 2.05 -3.43
C ARG A 96 -16.07 2.12 -1.92
N ASP A 97 -15.71 1.01 -1.29
CA ASP A 97 -15.54 0.92 0.16
C ASP A 97 -14.34 1.72 0.63
N PHE A 98 -13.19 1.63 -0.06
CA PHE A 98 -12.04 2.47 0.23
C PHE A 98 -12.35 3.96 0.02
N ASN A 99 -13.04 4.32 -1.06
CA ASN A 99 -13.41 5.72 -1.30
C ASN A 99 -14.33 6.28 -0.21
N ARG A 100 -15.26 5.48 0.32
CA ARG A 100 -16.10 5.86 1.46
C ARG A 100 -15.30 5.95 2.76
N LEU A 101 -14.45 4.95 3.04
CA LEU A 101 -13.61 4.91 4.24
C LEU A 101 -12.69 6.14 4.31
N LEU A 102 -12.06 6.47 3.19
CA LEU A 102 -11.10 7.57 3.08
C LEU A 102 -11.77 8.94 2.99
N LEU A 103 -13.10 9.04 3.02
CA LEU A 103 -13.79 10.34 3.01
C LEU A 103 -13.30 11.27 4.13
N ASN A 104 -13.20 10.74 5.34
CA ASN A 104 -12.82 11.49 6.55
C ASN A 104 -11.45 11.09 7.11
N LYS A 105 -10.62 10.42 6.30
CA LYS A 105 -9.33 9.86 6.73
C LYS A 105 -8.21 10.26 5.77
N SER A 106 -7.08 10.67 6.35
CA SER A 106 -5.84 10.90 5.59
C SER A 106 -4.98 9.65 5.50
N TYR A 107 -5.11 8.74 6.46
CA TYR A 107 -4.43 7.44 6.55
C TYR A 107 -5.42 6.40 7.11
N LEU A 108 -5.13 5.12 6.90
CA LEU A 108 -6.03 4.04 7.34
C LEU A 108 -6.15 3.97 8.88
N VAL A 109 -5.04 4.19 9.58
CA VAL A 109 -4.93 4.14 11.04
C VAL A 109 -4.53 5.49 11.60
N GLY A 110 -5.32 6.01 12.56
CA GLY A 110 -5.05 7.29 13.22
C GLY A 110 -4.88 8.47 12.25
N HIS A 111 -3.82 9.24 12.46
CA HIS A 111 -3.51 10.48 11.72
C HIS A 111 -2.11 10.49 11.08
N SER A 112 -1.44 9.34 11.04
CA SER A 112 -0.07 9.21 10.54
C SER A 112 0.04 8.06 9.54
N LEU A 113 1.02 8.13 8.65
CA LEU A 113 1.32 7.02 7.74
C LEU A 113 1.82 5.81 8.54
N THR A 114 1.23 4.64 8.30
CA THR A 114 1.63 3.38 8.94
C THR A 114 1.98 2.30 7.91
N ILE A 115 2.54 1.18 8.36
CA ILE A 115 2.74 0.01 7.50
C ILE A 115 1.41 -0.59 6.99
N GLY A 116 0.29 -0.30 7.64
CA GLY A 116 -1.04 -0.68 7.15
C GLY A 116 -1.39 0.03 5.83
N ASP A 117 -1.07 1.33 5.74
CA ASP A 117 -1.20 2.09 4.49
C ASP A 117 -0.29 1.53 3.40
N LEU A 118 0.95 1.18 3.73
CA LEU A 118 1.89 0.57 2.77
C LEU A 118 1.38 -0.77 2.26
N ALA A 119 0.88 -1.64 3.14
CA ALA A 119 0.35 -2.94 2.77
C ALA A 119 -0.82 -2.81 1.79
N VAL A 120 -1.78 -1.93 2.06
CA VAL A 120 -2.91 -1.68 1.15
C VAL A 120 -2.46 -1.01 -0.15
N PHE A 121 -1.54 -0.03 -0.07
CA PHE A 121 -1.04 0.68 -1.25
C PHE A 121 -0.43 -0.29 -2.27
N TYR A 122 0.46 -1.18 -1.83
CA TYR A 122 1.04 -2.19 -2.71
C TYR A 122 0.03 -3.26 -3.15
N ALA A 123 -0.96 -3.58 -2.31
CA ALA A 123 -2.01 -4.54 -2.66
C ALA A 123 -2.94 -4.05 -3.79
N ILE A 124 -3.23 -2.76 -3.87
CA ILE A 124 -4.15 -2.19 -4.88
C ILE A 124 -3.44 -1.43 -6.00
N TYR A 125 -2.11 -1.36 -6.01
CA TYR A 125 -1.37 -0.54 -6.98
C TYR A 125 -1.81 -0.85 -8.41
N ASP A 126 -1.76 -2.12 -8.81
CA ASP A 126 -2.04 -2.52 -10.20
C ASP A 126 -3.52 -2.29 -10.56
N LEU A 127 -4.42 -2.43 -9.58
CA LEU A 127 -5.84 -2.10 -9.75
C LEU A 127 -6.02 -0.59 -10.01
N VAL A 128 -5.39 0.27 -9.21
CA VAL A 128 -5.49 1.73 -9.36
C VAL A 128 -4.80 2.21 -10.65
N GLU A 129 -3.72 1.56 -11.06
CA GLU A 129 -3.07 1.79 -12.36
C GLU A 129 -4.00 1.50 -13.53
N SER A 130 -4.80 0.43 -13.44
CA SER A 130 -5.74 0.02 -14.49
C SER A 130 -6.96 0.94 -14.65
N LEU A 131 -7.21 1.84 -13.69
CA LEU A 131 -8.38 2.73 -13.70
C LEU A 131 -8.27 3.80 -14.79
N THR A 132 -9.40 4.06 -15.46
CA THR A 132 -9.52 5.19 -16.37
C THR A 132 -9.49 6.52 -15.60
N PRO A 133 -9.19 7.65 -16.27
CA PRO A 133 -9.29 8.96 -15.63
C PRO A 133 -10.67 9.22 -14.99
N ILE A 134 -11.75 8.81 -15.65
CA ILE A 134 -13.13 8.96 -15.15
C ILE A 134 -13.35 8.10 -13.89
N ASP A 135 -12.83 6.87 -13.87
CA ASP A 135 -12.92 6.04 -12.65
C ASP A 135 -12.19 6.71 -11.47
N LYS A 136 -10.99 7.26 -11.72
CA LYS A 136 -10.22 7.96 -10.70
C LYS A 136 -10.96 9.20 -10.16
N GLU A 137 -11.73 9.89 -10.98
CA GLU A 137 -12.62 10.99 -10.58
C GLU A 137 -13.76 10.50 -9.69
N ASN A 138 -14.39 9.36 -10.04
CA ASN A 138 -15.46 8.76 -9.25
C ASN A 138 -14.99 8.29 -7.85
N TYR A 139 -13.70 7.98 -7.71
CA TYR A 139 -13.09 7.54 -6.46
C TYR A 139 -12.15 8.60 -5.85
N LEU A 140 -12.60 9.85 -5.79
CA LEU A 140 -11.78 11.01 -5.39
C LEU A 140 -10.99 10.84 -4.08
N ASN A 141 -11.59 10.27 -3.03
CA ASN A 141 -10.90 10.13 -1.73
C ASN A 141 -9.82 9.06 -1.77
N LEU A 142 -10.09 7.95 -2.47
CA LEU A 142 -9.09 6.92 -2.72
C LEU A 142 -7.97 7.47 -3.59
N SER A 143 -8.31 8.15 -4.69
CA SER A 143 -7.35 8.83 -5.57
C SER A 143 -6.47 9.83 -4.83
N ARG A 144 -7.06 10.63 -3.92
CA ARG A 144 -6.32 11.57 -3.06
C ARG A 144 -5.31 10.84 -2.16
N TRP A 145 -5.76 9.82 -1.43
CA TRP A 145 -4.90 9.03 -0.55
C TRP A 145 -3.78 8.37 -1.35
N PHE A 146 -4.11 7.70 -2.46
CA PHE A 146 -3.13 7.02 -3.29
C PHE A 146 -2.11 8.00 -3.87
N ASN A 147 -2.59 9.14 -4.39
CA ASN A 147 -1.73 10.19 -4.92
C ASN A 147 -0.77 10.72 -3.85
N HIS A 148 -1.28 10.99 -2.64
CA HIS A 148 -0.47 11.45 -1.52
C HIS A 148 0.67 10.48 -1.18
N LEU A 149 0.39 9.18 -1.15
CA LEU A 149 1.39 8.14 -0.87
C LEU A 149 2.44 8.04 -1.98
N GLN A 150 2.04 7.99 -3.25
CA GLN A 150 3.00 7.83 -4.37
C GLN A 150 3.93 9.04 -4.57
N GLN A 151 3.60 10.22 -4.02
CA GLN A 151 4.50 11.38 -4.10
C GLN A 151 5.77 11.16 -3.26
N ARG A 152 5.74 10.25 -2.28
CA ARG A 152 6.89 9.89 -1.45
C ARG A 152 7.79 8.91 -2.22
N PRO A 153 9.01 9.30 -2.64
CA PRO A 153 9.88 8.45 -3.45
C PRO A 153 10.24 7.12 -2.77
N GLU A 154 10.33 7.10 -1.45
CA GLU A 154 10.59 5.92 -0.63
C GLU A 154 9.44 4.89 -0.69
N ILE A 155 8.19 5.33 -0.91
CA ILE A 155 7.02 4.47 -1.06
C ILE A 155 6.84 4.06 -2.52
N ARG A 156 6.97 5.01 -3.46
CA ARG A 156 6.78 4.72 -4.88
C ARG A 156 7.89 3.83 -5.44
N GLN A 157 9.14 4.15 -5.08
CA GLN A 157 10.34 3.46 -5.55
C GLN A 157 10.40 3.41 -7.09
N ASP A 158 10.42 2.20 -7.65
CA ASP A 158 10.47 1.87 -9.08
C ASP A 158 9.10 1.96 -9.78
N LYS A 159 8.00 2.09 -9.03
CA LYS A 159 6.65 2.17 -9.60
C LYS A 159 6.44 3.52 -10.32
N LYS A 160 5.63 3.49 -11.38
CA LYS A 160 5.29 4.68 -12.18
C LYS A 160 4.47 5.68 -11.35
N ILE A 161 4.66 6.97 -11.59
CA ILE A 161 3.74 8.00 -11.06
C ILE A 161 2.43 7.93 -11.86
N LEU A 162 1.34 7.59 -11.18
CA LEU A 162 0.00 7.59 -11.76
C LEU A 162 -0.57 9.01 -11.78
N ASN A 163 -1.13 9.42 -12.91
CA ASN A 163 -1.76 10.73 -13.02
C ASN A 163 -3.20 10.67 -12.51
N PHE A 164 -3.52 11.59 -11.57
CA PHE A 164 -4.84 11.81 -10.98
C PHE A 164 -5.39 13.22 -11.27
N THR A 165 -4.72 14.02 -12.10
CA THR A 165 -5.24 15.32 -12.52
C THR A 165 -6.44 15.15 -13.45
N THR A 166 -7.53 15.81 -13.08
CA THR A 166 -8.78 15.91 -13.84
C THR A 166 -8.69 16.91 -15.00
N ILE A 167 -7.55 17.60 -15.13
CA ILE A 167 -7.30 18.64 -16.15
C ILE A 167 -6.97 18.04 -17.54
N TYR A 168 -7.51 16.87 -17.86
CA TYR A 168 -7.60 16.39 -19.24
C TYR A 168 -8.67 17.14 -20.07
N LEU A 169 -9.10 18.31 -19.59
CA LEU A 169 -9.91 19.29 -20.33
C LEU A 169 -9.09 20.37 -21.05
N HIS A 170 -7.76 20.24 -21.21
CA HIS A 170 -7.00 21.18 -22.06
C HIS A 170 -6.50 20.63 -23.40
N GLY A 171 -6.41 19.32 -23.60
CA GLY A 171 -6.07 18.77 -24.94
C GLY A 171 -7.19 18.91 -25.97
N TRP A 172 -8.44 19.07 -25.51
CA TRP A 172 -9.62 19.33 -26.35
C TRP A 172 -10.02 20.82 -26.38
N ALA A 173 -9.50 21.64 -25.45
CA ALA A 173 -9.79 23.08 -25.39
C ALA A 173 -8.72 23.93 -26.09
N THR A 174 -7.50 23.43 -26.27
CA THR A 174 -6.57 24.01 -27.26
C THR A 174 -6.90 23.41 -28.61
N GLY A 175 -7.66 24.13 -29.43
CA GLY A 175 -7.92 23.78 -30.83
C GLY A 175 -6.65 23.79 -31.68
N THR A 176 -5.72 22.88 -31.41
CA THR A 176 -4.53 22.60 -32.20
C THR A 176 -4.68 21.21 -32.82
N HIS A 177 -5.75 21.03 -33.57
CA HIS A 177 -5.66 20.27 -34.81
C HIS A 177 -5.28 21.28 -35.89
N MET A 178 -3.99 21.32 -36.24
CA MET A 178 -3.57 21.64 -37.61
C MET A 178 -3.50 20.33 -38.38
#